data_AF-A0A2E7JF39-F1
#
_entry.id   AF-A0A2E7JF39-F1
#
_cell.length_a   1.000
_cell.length_b   1.000
_cell.length_c   1.000
_cell.angle_alpha   90.00
_cell.angle_beta   90.00
_cell.angle_gamma   90.00
#
_symmetry.space_group_name_H-M   'P 1'
#
loop_
_entity.id
_entity.type
_entity.pdbx_description
1 polymer ?
#
loop_
_entity_poly.entity_id
_entity_poly.type
_entity_poly.pdbx_seq_one_letter_code
_entity_poly.pdbx_strand_id
1 'polypeptide(L)'
;MKPRILKKHHSRYLAEFLVECSQNPEWTKKLQGLNEENKLDTAIEGLPKEFLEDFPEAEQYNLAYSVERVDLNEVPRAASCWWPVDEETHYYVAYPTAFPEAKLYLAIDFDDHSDCCH
;
A
#
# COMPACT_ATOMS: atom_id res chain seq x y z
N MET A 1 8.95 21.77 -7.49
CA MET A 1 9.99 20.71 -7.49
C MET A 1 10.04 20.07 -8.88
N LYS A 2 11.21 19.63 -9.39
CA LYS A 2 11.28 18.94 -10.70
C LYS A 2 10.57 17.57 -10.61
N PRO A 3 9.77 17.13 -11.61
CA PRO A 3 9.02 15.88 -11.54
C PRO A 3 9.87 14.64 -11.22
N ARG A 4 11.10 14.57 -11.77
CA ARG A 4 12.05 13.48 -11.48
C ARG A 4 12.45 13.41 -10.00
N ILE A 5 12.56 14.55 -9.33
CA ILE A 5 12.92 14.62 -7.90
C ILE A 5 11.72 14.18 -7.07
N LEU A 6 10.51 14.64 -7.41
CA LEU A 6 9.27 14.22 -6.75
C LEU A 6 9.06 12.71 -6.84
N LYS A 7 9.19 12.14 -8.05
CA LYS A 7 9.12 10.69 -8.26
C LYS A 7 10.12 9.93 -7.38
N LYS A 8 11.34 10.47 -7.21
CA LYS A 8 12.35 9.86 -6.33
C LYS A 8 11.92 9.83 -4.86
N HIS A 9 11.26 10.89 -4.37
CA HIS A 9 10.73 10.90 -3.01
C HIS A 9 9.61 9.86 -2.84
N HIS A 10 8.64 9.82 -3.76
CA HIS A 10 7.61 8.79 -3.73
C HIS A 10 8.19 7.37 -3.71
N SER A 11 9.09 7.05 -4.64
CA SER A 11 9.69 5.71 -4.70
C SER A 11 10.54 5.39 -3.46
N ARG A 12 11.10 6.40 -2.79
CA ARG A 12 11.88 6.20 -1.57
C ARG A 12 11.01 5.76 -0.40
N TYR A 13 9.84 6.36 -0.24
CA TYR A 13 8.99 6.15 0.95
C TYR A 13 7.83 5.19 0.72
N LEU A 14 7.59 4.73 -0.52
CA LEU A 14 6.47 3.85 -0.84
C LEU A 14 6.52 2.52 -0.06
N ALA A 15 7.71 1.94 0.12
CA ALA A 15 7.86 0.70 0.87
C ALA A 15 7.52 0.91 2.36
N GLU A 16 8.05 1.96 2.97
CA GLU A 16 7.77 2.33 4.37
C GLU A 16 6.28 2.61 4.56
N PHE A 17 5.66 3.39 3.68
CA PHE A 17 4.22 3.63 3.69
C PHE A 17 3.43 2.32 3.71
N LEU A 18 3.79 1.37 2.85
CA LEU A 18 3.06 0.11 2.72
C LEU A 18 3.25 -0.81 3.94
N VAL A 19 4.45 -0.78 4.55
CA VAL A 19 4.71 -1.45 5.82
C VAL A 19 3.87 -0.83 6.93
N GLU A 20 3.83 0.49 7.04
CA GLU A 20 3.02 1.20 8.03
C GLU A 20 1.52 0.92 7.84
N CYS A 21 1.02 0.83 6.61
CA CYS A 21 -0.36 0.44 6.35
C CYS A 21 -0.69 -0.97 6.88
N SER A 22 0.29 -1.89 6.87
CA SER A 22 0.07 -3.25 7.38
C SER A 22 0.08 -3.34 8.91
N GLN A 23 0.75 -2.40 9.58
CA GLN A 23 0.96 -2.41 11.04
C GLN A 23 0.01 -1.46 11.78
N ASN A 24 -0.40 -0.36 11.15
CA ASN A 24 -1.34 0.59 11.73
C ASN A 24 -2.75 -0.03 11.77
N PRO A 25 -3.38 -0.19 12.95
CA PRO A 25 -4.67 -0.89 13.09
C PRO A 25 -5.82 -0.28 12.26
N GLU A 26 -5.83 1.03 12.04
CA GLU A 26 -6.84 1.69 11.21
C GLU A 26 -6.66 1.32 9.74
N TRP A 27 -5.43 1.35 9.26
CA TRP A 27 -5.08 0.98 7.89
C TRP A 27 -5.21 -0.52 7.63
N THR A 28 -4.82 -1.38 8.58
CA THR A 28 -5.03 -2.82 8.52
C THR A 28 -6.51 -3.12 8.25
N LYS A 29 -7.44 -2.49 8.99
CA LYS A 29 -8.89 -2.63 8.76
C LYS A 29 -9.34 -2.15 7.38
N LYS A 30 -8.81 -1.01 6.91
CA LYS A 30 -9.11 -0.50 5.57
C LYS A 30 -8.61 -1.45 4.47
N LEU A 31 -7.44 -2.05 4.66
CA LEU A 31 -6.89 -3.05 3.74
C LEU A 31 -7.72 -4.34 3.74
N GLN A 32 -8.18 -4.79 4.90
CA GLN A 32 -9.06 -5.97 5.03
C GLN A 32 -10.41 -5.75 4.33
N GLY A 33 -11.00 -4.55 4.45
CA GLY A 33 -12.23 -4.18 3.76
C GLY A 33 -12.07 -3.85 2.27
N LEU A 34 -10.87 -3.94 1.72
CA LEU A 34 -10.59 -3.67 0.31
C LEU A 34 -11.01 -4.86 -0.55
N ASN A 35 -11.78 -4.58 -1.61
CA ASN A 35 -12.15 -5.54 -2.62
C ASN A 35 -11.56 -5.15 -3.98
N GLU A 36 -11.74 -5.98 -5.00
CA GLU A 36 -11.18 -5.73 -6.35
C GLU A 36 -11.83 -4.53 -7.07
N GLU A 37 -12.96 -4.01 -6.59
CA GLU A 37 -13.69 -2.90 -7.21
C GLU A 37 -13.31 -1.53 -6.64
N ASN A 38 -12.58 -1.49 -5.52
CA ASN A 38 -12.25 -0.25 -4.81
C ASN A 38 -10.74 -0.10 -4.54
N LYS A 39 -10.36 1.12 -4.16
CA LYS A 39 -8.99 1.48 -3.81
C LYS A 39 -8.96 2.43 -2.64
N LEU A 40 -7.89 2.39 -1.87
CA LEU A 40 -7.57 3.42 -0.88
C LEU A 40 -6.71 4.48 -1.56
N ASP A 41 -7.07 5.74 -1.38
CA ASP A 41 -6.27 6.87 -1.85
C ASP A 41 -5.93 7.75 -0.66
N THR A 42 -4.64 7.94 -0.38
CA THR A 42 -4.20 8.77 0.76
C THR A 42 -4.58 10.24 0.59
N ALA A 43 -4.95 10.69 -0.62
CA ALA A 43 -5.52 12.02 -0.81
C ALA A 43 -6.90 12.18 -0.13
N ILE A 44 -7.61 11.08 0.11
CA ILE A 44 -8.92 11.04 0.79
C ILE A 44 -8.72 10.53 2.23
N GLU A 45 -8.00 9.42 2.38
CA GLU A 45 -7.83 8.72 3.66
C GLU A 45 -6.80 9.38 4.59
N GLY A 46 -5.98 10.30 4.07
CA GLY A 46 -4.77 10.76 4.72
C GLY A 46 -3.63 9.73 4.61
N LEU A 47 -2.47 10.05 5.16
CA LEU A 47 -1.37 9.08 5.35
C LEU A 47 -1.48 8.46 6.76
N PRO A 48 -0.97 7.23 6.98
CA PRO A 48 -0.85 6.68 8.33
C PRO A 48 -0.13 7.66 9.26
N LYS A 49 -0.60 7.77 10.50
CA LYS A 49 -0.07 8.78 11.44
C LYS A 49 1.37 8.49 11.82
N GLU A 50 1.70 7.24 12.07
CA GLU A 50 3.04 6.75 12.41
C GLU A 50 4.01 6.99 11.24
N PHE A 51 3.55 6.76 10.00
CA PHE A 51 4.32 7.11 8.80
C PHE A 51 4.68 8.60 8.75
N LEU A 52 3.77 9.49 9.15
CA LEU A 52 4.04 10.93 9.20
C LEU A 52 4.93 11.35 10.37
N GLU A 53 4.90 10.61 11.47
CA GLU A 53 5.80 10.83 12.61
C GLU A 53 7.26 10.50 12.23
N ASP A 54 7.47 9.42 11.48
CA ASP A 54 8.79 9.00 11.00
C ASP A 54 9.27 9.78 9.76
N PHE A 55 8.34 10.18 8.89
CA PHE A 55 8.62 10.88 7.63
C PHE A 55 7.79 12.15 7.46
N PRO A 56 7.96 13.17 8.33
CA PRO A 56 7.18 14.40 8.27
C PRO A 56 7.37 15.19 6.97
N GLU A 57 8.48 14.95 6.25
CA GLU A 57 8.69 15.50 4.92
C GLU A 57 7.67 15.02 3.86
N ALA A 58 6.96 13.91 4.12
CA ALA A 58 5.96 13.39 3.20
C ALA A 58 4.83 14.40 2.96
N GLU A 59 4.41 15.14 3.99
CA GLU A 59 3.45 16.25 3.86
C GLU A 59 4.04 17.42 3.06
N GLN A 60 5.29 17.79 3.35
CA GLN A 60 5.96 18.90 2.67
C GLN A 60 6.08 18.66 1.16
N TYR A 61 6.30 17.41 0.77
CA TYR A 61 6.35 17.01 -0.64
C TYR A 61 4.99 16.68 -1.24
N ASN A 62 3.91 16.74 -0.46
CA ASN A 62 2.55 16.34 -0.85
C ASN A 62 2.53 14.92 -1.45
N LEU A 63 3.18 13.97 -0.77
CA LEU A 63 3.20 12.59 -1.22
C LEU A 63 1.79 11.99 -1.06
N ALA A 64 1.27 11.44 -2.15
CA ALA A 64 0.03 10.67 -2.18
C ALA A 64 0.25 9.31 -2.84
N TYR A 65 -0.39 8.29 -2.27
CA TYR A 65 -0.32 6.90 -2.70
C TYR A 65 -1.73 6.32 -2.85
N SER A 66 -1.84 5.32 -3.71
CA SER A 66 -3.03 4.46 -3.82
C SER A 66 -2.65 3.02 -3.47
N VAL A 67 -3.59 2.31 -2.85
CA VAL A 67 -3.48 0.87 -2.57
C VAL A 67 -4.72 0.16 -3.12
N GLU A 68 -4.50 -0.92 -3.86
CA GLU A 68 -5.52 -1.72 -4.51
C GLU A 68 -5.36 -3.20 -4.14
N ARG A 69 -6.51 -3.88 -4.06
CA ARG A 69 -6.57 -5.32 -3.93
C ARG A 69 -6.35 -5.95 -5.29
N VAL A 70 -5.53 -7.01 -5.35
CA VAL A 70 -5.28 -7.72 -6.61
C VAL A 70 -5.29 -9.22 -6.39
N ASP A 71 -5.52 -9.95 -7.47
CA ASP A 71 -5.34 -11.40 -7.48
C ASP A 71 -3.86 -11.78 -7.58
N LEU A 72 -3.50 -12.95 -7.05
CA LEU A 72 -2.14 -13.51 -7.21
C LEU A 72 -1.73 -13.62 -8.69
N ASN A 73 -2.68 -13.87 -9.59
CA ASN A 73 -2.44 -13.98 -11.03
C ASN A 73 -2.03 -12.65 -11.67
N GLU A 74 -2.35 -11.52 -11.05
CA GLU A 74 -1.98 -10.18 -11.50
C GLU A 74 -0.62 -9.73 -10.96
N VAL A 75 -0.08 -10.46 -9.97
CA VAL A 75 1.23 -10.19 -9.41
C VAL A 75 2.32 -10.78 -10.31
N PRO A 76 3.32 -9.98 -10.74
CA PRO A 76 4.45 -10.49 -11.49
C PRO A 76 5.17 -11.62 -10.74
N ARG A 77 5.50 -12.71 -11.44
CA ARG A 77 6.23 -13.85 -10.85
C ARG A 77 7.52 -13.45 -10.13
N ALA A 78 8.21 -12.41 -10.61
CA ALA A 78 9.43 -11.90 -9.99
C ALA A 78 9.18 -11.28 -8.59
N ALA A 79 7.96 -10.84 -8.31
CA ALA A 79 7.54 -10.31 -7.02
C ALA A 79 6.94 -11.41 -6.11
N SER A 80 6.20 -12.37 -6.68
CA SER A 80 5.47 -13.39 -5.90
C SER A 80 6.24 -14.68 -5.61
N CYS A 81 7.42 -14.91 -6.19
CA CYS A 81 8.09 -16.22 -6.17
C CYS A 81 8.53 -16.74 -4.78
N TRP A 82 8.46 -15.92 -3.73
CA TRP A 82 8.83 -16.29 -2.36
C TRP A 82 7.69 -16.14 -1.36
N TRP A 83 6.48 -15.80 -1.82
CA TRP A 83 5.38 -15.57 -0.90
C TRP A 83 4.82 -16.89 -0.35
N PRO A 84 4.55 -16.99 0.96
CA PRO A 84 3.66 -18.02 1.45
C PRO A 84 2.29 -17.78 0.80
N VAL A 85 1.70 -18.83 0.25
CA VAL A 85 0.38 -18.78 -0.38
C VAL A 85 -0.51 -19.73 0.40
N ASP A 86 -1.45 -19.16 1.13
CA ASP A 86 -2.56 -19.85 1.78
C ASP A 86 -3.89 -19.18 1.37
N GLU A 87 -4.99 -19.72 1.88
CA GLU A 87 -6.35 -19.25 1.56
C GLU A 87 -6.64 -17.85 2.15
N GLU A 88 -5.86 -17.46 3.16
CA GLU A 88 -6.03 -16.24 3.95
C GLU A 88 -5.06 -15.13 3.51
N THR A 89 -4.11 -15.46 2.62
CA THR A 89 -3.10 -14.53 2.11
C THR A 89 -3.74 -13.50 1.21
N HIS A 90 -3.46 -12.26 1.56
CA HIS A 90 -4.02 -11.08 0.96
C HIS A 90 -2.99 -10.33 0.10
N TYR A 91 -3.23 -10.18 -1.21
CA TYR A 91 -2.33 -9.47 -2.13
C TYR A 91 -2.78 -8.04 -2.44
N TYR A 92 -1.83 -7.12 -2.44
CA TYR A 92 -2.05 -5.71 -2.72
C TYR A 92 -1.00 -5.16 -3.68
N VAL A 93 -1.39 -4.13 -4.43
CA VAL A 93 -0.49 -3.27 -5.16
C VAL A 93 -0.60 -1.85 -4.60
N ALA A 94 0.54 -1.23 -4.32
CA ALA A 94 0.62 0.15 -3.88
C ALA A 94 1.46 0.96 -4.85
N TYR A 95 1.05 2.19 -5.12
CA TYR A 95 1.77 3.06 -6.06
C TYR A 95 1.55 4.54 -5.75
N PRO A 96 2.48 5.42 -6.16
CA PRO A 96 2.28 6.86 -6.09
C PRO A 96 1.15 7.30 -7.01
N THR A 97 0.16 8.03 -6.51
CA THR A 97 -1.02 8.43 -7.31
C THR A 97 -0.61 9.20 -8.58
N ALA A 98 0.45 10.02 -8.48
CA ALA A 98 0.99 10.78 -9.61
C ALA A 98 1.97 9.99 -10.51
N PHE A 99 2.47 8.83 -10.08
CA PHE A 99 3.43 8.00 -10.81
C PHE A 99 3.10 6.50 -10.69
N PRO A 100 1.96 6.02 -11.24
CA PRO A 100 1.48 4.65 -11.04
C PRO A 100 2.44 3.57 -11.53
N GLU A 101 3.36 3.91 -12.43
CA GLU A 101 4.38 2.98 -12.93
C GLU A 101 5.40 2.56 -11.86
N ALA A 102 5.52 3.32 -10.77
CA ALA A 102 6.44 3.04 -9.66
C ALA A 102 5.75 2.20 -8.57
N LYS A 103 5.09 1.11 -8.96
CA LYS A 103 4.32 0.24 -8.07
C LYS A 103 5.17 -0.75 -7.28
N LEU A 104 4.69 -1.10 -6.09
CA LEU A 104 5.16 -2.19 -5.25
C LEU A 104 4.01 -3.13 -4.96
N TYR A 105 4.34 -4.41 -4.77
CA TYR A 105 3.38 -5.45 -4.42
C TYR A 105 3.66 -5.95 -3.01
N LEU A 106 2.62 -6.26 -2.26
CA LEU A 106 2.70 -6.80 -0.91
C LEU A 106 1.72 -7.96 -0.75
N ALA A 107 2.16 -9.02 -0.09
CA ALA A 107 1.32 -10.07 0.46
C ALA A 107 1.24 -9.89 1.97
N ILE A 108 0.04 -9.95 2.53
CA ILE A 108 -0.23 -9.84 3.96
C ILE A 108 -1.02 -11.07 4.38
N ASP A 109 -0.59 -11.69 5.46
CA ASP A 109 -1.39 -12.65 6.20
C ASP A 109 -1.87 -11.94 7.48
N PHE A 110 -3.18 -11.81 7.66
CA PHE A 110 -3.74 -11.05 8.77
C PHE A 110 -4.09 -11.98 9.92
N ASP A 111 -3.62 -11.72 11.14
CA ASP A 111 -3.92 -12.59 12.30
C ASP A 111 -5.42 -12.64 12.68
N ASP A 112 -6.21 -11.66 12.24
CA ASP A 112 -7.65 -11.53 12.52
C ASP A 112 -8.44 -11.33 11.21
N HIS A 113 -9.21 -12.35 10.82
CA HIS A 113 -10.04 -12.33 9.60
C HIS A 113 -11.50 -11.92 9.86
N SER A 114 -11.82 -11.37 11.04
CA SER A 114 -13.22 -11.02 11.39
C SER A 114 -13.86 -9.95 10.50
N ASP A 115 -13.05 -9.07 9.92
CA ASP A 115 -13.47 -8.03 8.95
C ASP A 115 -13.30 -8.50 7.48
N CYS A 116 -12.92 -9.77 7.24
CA CYS A 116 -12.71 -10.35 5.90
C CYS A 116 -13.94 -11.16 5.41
N CYS A 117 -14.21 -11.11 4.11
CA CYS A 117 -15.09 -12.06 3.40
C CYS A 117 -16.59 -12.06 3.81
N HIS A 118 -17.25 -10.89 3.75
CA HIS A 118 -18.72 -10.79 3.72
C HIS A 118 -19.25 -10.25 2.38
#